data_AF-A0A520UID5-F1
#
_entry.id   AF-A0A520UID5-F1
#
_cell.length_a   1.000
_cell.length_b   1.000
_cell.length_c   1.000
_cell.angle_alpha   90.00
_cell.angle_beta   90.00
_cell.angle_gamma   90.00
#
_symmetry.space_group_name_H-M   'P 1'
#
loop_
_entity.id
_entity.type
_entity.pdbx_description
1 polymer ?
#
loop_
_entity_poly.entity_id
_entity_poly.type
_entity_poly.pdbx_seq_one_letter_code
_entity_poly.pdbx_strand_id
1 'polypeptide(L)'
;YQALNKKNIGEMMSLDIAFPRNEKNWLENLPKEINDKLELKFYYGHLFCHVFHHNYILKKGVDAKKLKEELLQIYDRRGAQYPAEHNVGHEYKAMPVLTEFYKNLDPTNFFNPGIGQTSKLKNWK
;
A
#
# COMPACT_ATOMS: atom_id res chain seq x y z
N TYR A 1 6.31 -19.09 2.74
CA TYR A 1 6.11 -19.05 4.20
C TYR A 1 4.65 -18.98 4.60
N GLN A 2 3.88 -17.97 4.16
CA GLN A 2 2.50 -17.79 4.62
C GLN A 2 1.63 -19.03 4.36
N ALA A 3 1.67 -19.58 3.14
CA ALA A 3 0.91 -20.77 2.76
C ALA A 3 1.17 -21.99 3.65
N LEU A 4 2.39 -22.14 4.18
CA LEU A 4 2.79 -23.26 5.04
C LEU A 4 2.35 -23.05 6.50
N ASN A 5 2.17 -21.81 6.93
CA ASN A 5 1.95 -21.44 8.34
C ASN A 5 0.57 -20.81 8.59
N LYS A 6 -0.37 -20.87 7.63
CA LYS A 6 -1.68 -20.18 7.66
C LYS A 6 -2.48 -20.34 8.96
N LYS A 7 -2.29 -21.43 9.72
CA LYS A 7 -3.00 -21.67 10.98
C LYS A 7 -2.53 -20.76 12.13
N ASN A 8 -1.29 -20.28 12.09
CA ASN A 8 -0.61 -19.61 13.21
C ASN A 8 -0.39 -18.12 12.97
N ILE A 9 -0.45 -17.66 11.73
CA ILE A 9 -0.18 -16.28 11.33
C ILE A 9 -1.44 -15.63 10.74
N GLY A 10 -1.43 -14.30 10.66
CA GLY A 10 -2.47 -13.50 10.04
C GLY A 10 -2.28 -13.31 8.54
N GLU A 11 -2.94 -12.27 8.04
CA GLU A 11 -2.86 -11.87 6.64
C GLU A 11 -1.45 -11.39 6.27
N MET A 12 -1.17 -11.37 4.97
CA MET A 12 0.04 -10.77 4.41
C MET A 12 -0.35 -9.41 3.82
N MET A 13 0.51 -8.43 3.98
CA MET A 13 0.30 -7.08 3.49
C MET A 13 1.58 -6.57 2.84
N SER A 14 1.42 -5.80 1.76
CA SER A 14 2.51 -5.24 0.98
C SER A 14 2.30 -3.74 0.84
N LEU A 15 3.37 -2.97 1.05
CA LEU A 15 3.44 -1.54 0.79
C LEU A 15 4.52 -1.24 -0.23
N ASP A 16 4.21 -0.35 -1.16
CA ASP A 16 5.08 0.07 -2.25
C ASP A 16 5.32 1.58 -2.15
N ILE A 17 6.50 1.97 -1.66
CA ILE A 17 6.73 3.28 -1.07
C ILE A 17 7.92 3.97 -1.73
N ALA A 18 7.74 5.21 -2.17
CA ALA A 18 8.81 6.10 -2.61
C ALA A 18 9.05 7.18 -1.56
N PHE A 19 10.26 7.25 -0.99
CA PHE A 19 10.62 8.33 -0.07
C PHE A 19 11.06 9.61 -0.81
N PRO A 20 11.01 10.78 -0.15
CA PRO A 20 11.71 11.96 -0.63
C PRO A 20 13.17 11.65 -0.95
N ARG A 21 13.70 12.26 -2.02
CA ARG A 21 15.09 12.06 -2.46
C ARG A 21 16.13 12.46 -1.41
N ASN A 22 15.76 13.30 -0.44
CA ASN A 22 16.61 13.72 0.67
C ASN A 22 16.39 12.93 1.97
N GLU A 23 15.55 11.89 1.96
CA GLU A 23 15.36 11.00 3.11
C GLU A 23 16.66 10.25 3.43
N LYS A 24 17.08 10.33 4.69
CA LYS A 24 18.27 9.65 5.21
C LYS A 24 17.91 8.46 6.08
N ASN A 25 16.74 8.48 6.69
CA ASN A 25 16.23 7.44 7.59
C ASN A 25 15.32 6.47 6.83
N TRP A 26 15.79 5.95 5.69
CA TRP A 26 14.97 5.10 4.81
C TRP A 26 14.64 3.74 5.46
N LEU A 27 15.51 3.22 6.34
CA LEU A 27 15.22 2.00 7.10
C LEU A 27 14.04 2.25 8.06
N GLU A 28 13.06 1.37 8.01
CA GLU A 28 11.81 1.54 8.75
C GLU A 28 12.03 1.49 10.28
N ASN A 29 11.50 2.50 10.97
CA ASN A 29 11.35 2.51 12.43
C ASN A 29 9.88 2.76 12.80
N LEU A 30 9.16 1.69 13.15
CA LEU A 30 7.74 1.75 13.51
C LEU A 30 7.53 1.92 15.02
N PRO A 31 6.46 2.60 15.45
CA PRO A 31 6.02 2.59 16.85
C PRO A 31 5.82 1.17 17.38
N LYS A 32 5.98 0.99 18.69
CA LYS A 32 5.86 -0.33 19.35
C LYS A 32 4.48 -0.95 19.10
N GLU A 33 3.43 -0.15 19.11
CA GLU A 33 2.04 -0.55 18.92
C GLU A 33 1.79 -1.15 17.54
N ILE A 34 2.56 -0.71 16.53
CA ILE A 34 2.52 -1.26 15.17
C ILE A 34 3.38 -2.51 15.11
N ASN A 35 4.63 -2.46 15.60
CA ASN A 35 5.54 -3.63 15.60
C ASN A 35 4.92 -4.84 16.32
N ASP A 36 4.17 -4.62 17.40
CA ASP A 36 3.52 -5.69 18.17
C ASP A 36 2.44 -6.44 17.37
N LYS A 37 1.93 -5.85 16.27
CA LYS A 37 0.95 -6.47 15.36
C LYS A 37 1.60 -7.28 14.23
N LEU A 38 2.91 -7.15 14.04
CA LEU A 38 3.67 -7.78 12.95
C LEU A 38 4.34 -9.07 13.44
N GLU A 39 4.19 -10.14 12.67
CA GLU A 39 4.88 -11.42 12.90
C GLU A 39 6.25 -11.41 12.21
N LEU A 40 6.30 -11.02 10.93
CA LEU A 40 7.53 -10.92 10.15
C LEU A 40 7.51 -9.68 9.26
N LYS A 41 8.71 -9.16 8.98
CA LYS A 41 8.93 -7.97 8.16
C LYS A 41 10.00 -8.28 7.11
N PHE A 42 9.72 -7.93 5.86
CA PHE A 42 10.62 -8.12 4.72
C PHE A 42 10.77 -6.77 4.01
N TYR A 43 12.01 -6.30 3.93
CA TYR A 43 12.35 -5.03 3.27
C TYR A 43 13.30 -5.30 2.13
N TYR A 44 12.93 -4.85 0.94
CA TYR A 44 13.73 -4.91 -0.28
C TYR A 44 13.24 -3.82 -1.24
N GLY A 45 14.00 -3.50 -2.28
CA GLY A 45 13.60 -2.47 -3.24
C GLY A 45 14.75 -1.88 -4.02
N HIS A 46 14.49 -0.72 -4.63
CA HIS A 46 15.39 -0.01 -5.52
C HIS A 46 16.06 1.14 -4.76
N LEU A 47 17.16 0.84 -4.06
CA LEU A 47 17.80 1.75 -3.10
C LEU A 47 18.09 3.15 -3.68
N PHE A 48 18.68 3.23 -4.88
CA PHE A 48 19.05 4.52 -5.49
C PHE A 48 17.85 5.31 -6.03
N CYS A 49 16.69 4.67 -6.21
CA CYS A 49 15.44 5.35 -6.57
C CYS A 49 14.63 5.76 -5.34
N HIS A 50 15.08 5.40 -4.13
CA HIS A 50 14.34 5.57 -2.88
C HIS A 50 12.97 4.86 -2.89
N VAL A 51 12.86 3.77 -3.65
CA VAL A 51 11.64 2.94 -3.73
C VAL A 51 11.84 1.66 -2.92
N PHE A 52 10.92 1.37 -2.01
CA PHE A 52 10.99 0.26 -1.08
C PHE A 52 9.68 -0.53 -1.06
N HIS A 53 9.82 -1.85 -1.09
CA HIS A 53 8.74 -2.80 -0.91
C HIS A 53 8.78 -3.30 0.53
N HIS A 54 7.87 -2.81 1.35
CA HIS A 54 7.72 -3.26 2.72
C HIS A 54 6.62 -4.33 2.77
N ASN A 55 7.02 -5.57 3.00
CA ASN A 55 6.10 -6.69 3.10
C ASN A 55 6.04 -7.17 4.53
N TYR A 56 4.84 -7.41 5.01
CA TYR A 56 4.57 -7.81 6.37
C TYR A 56 3.73 -9.09 6.39
N ILE A 57 4.04 -9.96 7.34
CA ILE A 57 3.12 -11.00 7.79
C ILE A 57 2.59 -10.52 9.13
N LEU A 58 1.26 -10.45 9.25
CA LEU A 58 0.61 -9.97 10.45
C LEU A 58 0.48 -11.10 11.47
N LYS A 59 0.35 -10.75 12.75
CA LYS A 59 -0.08 -11.70 13.77
C LYS A 59 -1.53 -12.11 13.52
N LYS A 60 -1.89 -13.32 13.95
CA LYS A 60 -3.24 -13.86 13.78
C LYS A 60 -4.28 -12.97 14.48
N GLY A 61 -5.36 -12.66 13.78
CA GLY A 61 -6.47 -11.84 14.30
C GLY A 61 -6.27 -10.32 14.18
N VAL A 62 -5.13 -9.85 13.67
CA VAL A 62 -4.91 -8.43 13.38
C VAL A 62 -5.73 -8.03 12.14
N ASP A 63 -6.45 -6.90 12.24
CA ASP A 63 -7.14 -6.28 11.11
C ASP A 63 -6.13 -5.65 10.15
N ALA A 64 -5.95 -6.29 8.99
CA ALA A 64 -5.00 -5.84 7.97
C ALA A 64 -5.37 -4.49 7.36
N LYS A 65 -6.66 -4.20 7.17
CA LYS A 65 -7.11 -2.96 6.57
C LYS A 65 -6.84 -1.79 7.50
N LYS A 66 -7.22 -1.93 8.77
CA LYS A 66 -6.94 -0.90 9.79
C LYS A 66 -5.45 -0.66 9.95
N LEU A 67 -4.65 -1.73 9.99
CA LEU A 67 -3.20 -1.59 10.12
C LEU A 67 -2.56 -0.95 8.88
N LYS A 68 -3.06 -1.26 7.68
CA LYS A 68 -2.64 -0.58 6.44
C LYS A 68 -2.88 0.92 6.55
N GLU A 69 -4.07 1.33 6.96
CA GLU A 69 -4.42 2.75 7.16
C GLU A 69 -3.49 3.44 8.18
N GLU A 70 -3.20 2.80 9.32
CA GLU A 70 -2.26 3.32 10.33
C GLU A 70 -0.83 3.49 9.78
N LEU A 71 -0.34 2.52 8.99
CA LEU A 71 0.97 2.60 8.33
C LEU A 71 1.02 3.70 7.29
N LEU A 72 0.00 3.80 6.43
CA LEU A 72 -0.06 4.84 5.41
C LEU A 72 -0.03 6.25 6.01
N GLN A 73 -0.68 6.47 7.15
CA GLN A 73 -0.57 7.74 7.90
C GLN A 73 0.84 8.03 8.44
N ILE A 74 1.63 7.00 8.77
CA ILE A 74 3.05 7.18 9.12
C ILE A 74 3.82 7.64 7.88
N TYR A 75 3.58 7.03 6.73
CA TYR A 75 4.27 7.37 5.48
C TYR A 75 3.88 8.74 4.93
N ASP A 76 2.63 9.14 5.06
CA ASP A 76 2.16 10.50 4.73
C ASP A 76 2.93 11.56 5.52
N ARG A 77 3.08 11.36 6.83
CA ARG A 77 3.84 12.28 7.71
C ARG A 77 5.32 12.35 7.36
N ARG A 78 5.87 11.32 6.71
CA ARG A 78 7.24 11.28 6.22
C ARG A 78 7.40 11.88 4.82
N GLY A 79 6.30 12.33 4.20
CA GLY A 79 6.30 12.84 2.83
C GLY A 79 6.56 11.77 1.77
N ALA A 80 6.36 10.50 2.11
CA ALA A 80 6.48 9.41 1.15
C ALA A 80 5.29 9.41 0.18
N GLN A 81 5.51 8.88 -1.02
CA GLN A 81 4.47 8.65 -2.02
C GLN A 81 4.25 7.15 -2.17
N TYR A 82 3.02 6.75 -2.43
CA TYR A 82 2.64 5.38 -2.70
C TYR A 82 1.33 5.36 -3.50
N PRO A 83 1.10 4.35 -4.34
CA PRO A 83 2.07 3.33 -4.78
C PRO A 83 3.19 3.96 -5.63
N ALA A 84 4.40 3.42 -5.55
CA ALA A 84 5.58 3.96 -6.22
C ALA A 84 5.71 3.46 -7.66
N GLU A 85 5.61 2.15 -7.88
CA GLU A 85 5.78 1.50 -9.18
C GLU A 85 4.67 0.49 -9.51
N HIS A 86 3.98 -0.05 -8.49
CA HIS A 86 3.00 -1.12 -8.68
C HIS A 86 1.60 -0.65 -9.08
N ASN A 87 1.39 0.67 -9.21
CA ASN A 87 0.09 1.29 -9.49
C ASN A 87 -0.95 1.02 -8.37
N VAL A 88 -2.12 1.65 -8.46
CA VAL A 88 -3.11 1.68 -7.36
C VAL A 88 -3.88 0.38 -7.19
N GLY A 89 -4.02 -0.40 -8.27
CA GLY A 89 -4.84 -1.62 -8.29
C GLY A 89 -6.23 -1.34 -7.70
N HIS A 90 -6.71 -2.21 -6.80
CA HIS A 90 -7.86 -1.91 -5.92
C HIS A 90 -7.43 -1.68 -4.46
N GLU A 91 -6.12 -1.58 -4.23
CA GLU A 91 -5.50 -1.61 -2.92
C GLU A 91 -5.25 -0.22 -2.34
N TYR A 92 -5.06 0.76 -3.22
CA TYR A 92 -4.81 2.15 -2.88
C TYR A 92 -5.90 3.03 -3.48
N LYS A 93 -6.19 4.12 -2.77
CA LYS A 93 -7.03 5.17 -3.31
C LYS A 93 -6.24 5.94 -4.38
N ALA A 94 -6.80 6.06 -5.58
CA ALA A 94 -6.19 6.88 -6.61
C ALA A 94 -6.22 8.36 -6.23
N MET A 95 -5.13 9.06 -6.53
CA MET A 95 -5.10 10.51 -6.44
C MET A 95 -6.12 11.13 -7.41
N PRO A 96 -6.62 12.35 -7.13
CA PRO A 96 -7.59 13.01 -7.99
C PRO A 96 -7.13 13.13 -9.45
N VAL A 97 -5.87 13.49 -9.68
CA VAL A 97 -5.30 13.59 -11.03
C VAL A 97 -5.34 12.27 -11.80
N LEU A 98 -5.10 11.16 -11.10
CA LEU A 98 -5.11 9.82 -11.69
C LEU A 98 -6.53 9.33 -11.96
N THR A 99 -7.46 9.64 -11.06
CA THR A 99 -8.89 9.35 -11.24
C THR A 99 -9.46 10.11 -12.44
N GLU A 100 -9.10 11.39 -12.58
CA GLU A 100 -9.51 12.22 -13.72
C GLU A 100 -8.91 11.71 -15.03
N PHE A 101 -7.64 11.30 -14.99
CA PHE A 101 -7.00 10.64 -16.13
C PHE A 101 -7.76 9.37 -16.56
N TYR A 102 -8.17 8.52 -15.62
CA TYR A 102 -8.97 7.32 -15.94
C TYR A 102 -10.32 7.68 -16.55
N LYS A 103 -11.03 8.68 -16.00
CA LYS A 103 -12.33 9.14 -16.53
C LYS A 103 -12.23 9.69 -17.95
N ASN A 104 -11.15 10.41 -18.25
CA ASN A 104 -10.92 10.96 -19.59
C ASN A 104 -10.68 9.86 -20.64
N LEU A 105 -9.98 8.79 -20.27
CA LEU A 105 -9.71 7.68 -21.18
C LEU A 105 -10.88 6.70 -21.32
N ASP A 106 -11.61 6.44 -20.24
CA ASP A 106 -12.75 5.54 -20.22
C ASP A 106 -13.98 6.21 -19.58
N PRO A 107 -14.66 7.12 -20.30
CA PRO A 107 -15.83 7.82 -19.78
C PRO A 107 -16.99 6.89 -19.42
N THR A 108 -16.98 5.65 -19.93
CA THR A 108 -18.02 4.65 -19.66
C THR A 108 -17.72 3.72 -18.48
N ASN A 109 -16.50 3.77 -17.94
CA ASN A 109 -16.01 2.89 -16.87
C ASN A 109 -16.23 1.39 -17.20
N PHE A 110 -15.78 0.96 -18.38
CA PHE A 110 -15.88 -0.42 -18.86
C PHE A 110 -14.55 -1.19 -18.74
N PHE A 111 -13.42 -0.49 -18.84
CA PHE A 111 -12.09 -1.08 -18.81
C PHE A 111 -11.52 -1.06 -17.38
N ASN A 112 -11.53 -2.23 -16.73
CA ASN A 112 -11.07 -2.44 -15.35
C ASN A 112 -11.74 -1.54 -14.29
N PRO A 113 -13.08 -1.61 -14.12
CA PRO A 113 -13.82 -0.72 -13.24
C PRO A 113 -13.42 -0.83 -11.77
N GLY A 114 -13.40 0.30 -11.07
CA GLY A 114 -13.11 0.39 -9.63
C GLY A 114 -11.62 0.41 -9.30
N ILE A 115 -10.74 0.52 -10.29
CA ILE A 115 -9.32 0.75 -10.08
C ILE A 115 -9.10 2.04 -9.26
N GLY A 116 -8.18 2.02 -8.31
CA GLY A 116 -7.93 3.14 -7.41
C GLY A 116 -9.01 3.37 -6.38
N GLN A 117 -9.78 2.33 -6.01
CA GLN A 117 -10.97 2.43 -5.16
C GLN A 117 -12.04 3.40 -5.71
N THR A 118 -12.11 3.52 -7.04
CA THR A 118 -13.15 4.30 -7.72
C THR A 118 -14.45 3.49 -7.86
N SER A 119 -15.47 4.07 -8.49
CA SER A 119 -16.73 3.35 -8.76
C SER A 119 -16.51 2.13 -9.65
N LYS A 120 -17.25 1.05 -9.38
CA LYS A 120 -17.36 -0.12 -10.24
C LYS A 120 -18.55 -0.06 -11.21
N LEU A 121 -19.33 1.02 -11.17
CA LEU A 121 -20.55 1.17 -11.96
C LEU A 121 -20.28 1.88 -13.27
N LYS A 122 -21.10 1.54 -14.28
CA LYS A 122 -21.06 2.17 -15.61
C LYS A 122 -21.22 3.69 -15.49
N ASN A 123 -20.47 4.42 -16.30
CA ASN A 123 -20.45 5.89 -16.34
C ASN A 123 -20.09 6.53 -14.97
N TRP A 124 -19.25 5.86 -14.18
CA TRP A 124 -18.68 6.40 -12.93
C TRP A 124 -19.70 6.79 -11.85
N LYS A 125 -20.89 6.18 -11.85
CA LYS A 125 -21.96 6.43 -10.88
C LYS A 125 -21.70 5.85 -9.50
#